data_AF-A0A401TZY6-F1
#
_entry.id   AF-A0A401TZY6-F1
#
_cell.length_a   1.000
_cell.length_b   1.000
_cell.length_c   1.000
_cell.angle_alpha   90.00
_cell.angle_beta   90.00
_cell.angle_gamma   90.00
#
_symmetry.space_group_name_H-M   'P 1'
#
loop_
_entity.id
_entity.type
_entity.pdbx_description
1 polymer ?
#
loop_
_entity_poly.entity_id
_entity_poly.type
_entity_poly.pdbx_seq_one_letter_code
_entity_poly.pdbx_strand_id
1 'polypeptide(L)'
;MKWILDLLGRLIAAYLQQPSSSYEPFTPADPKALQACIRPGDILLIEGNNRISGIIKYLTQSTWSHAALYVGSTVPGECELVESNLDYGITCVSLSKYSKFHTRICRPVGLAPEDCEAVCKFAVARIGLKYDLKNLIDLGRYLVPLPVPKRWRRRMIALGSGDPTRLICSALIA
;
A
#
# COMPACT_ATOMS: atom_id res chain seq x y z
N MET A 1 30.30 -0.44 -4.00
CA MET A 1 29.38 -1.08 -3.02
C MET A 1 27.93 -0.61 -3.11
N LYS A 2 27.62 0.71 -3.20
CA LYS A 2 26.23 1.19 -3.35
C LYS A 2 25.49 0.61 -4.56
N TRP A 3 26.14 0.56 -5.73
CA TRP A 3 25.52 0.08 -6.97
C TRP A 3 25.08 -1.39 -6.95
N ILE A 4 25.82 -2.26 -6.25
CA ILE A 4 25.47 -3.68 -6.09
C ILE A 4 24.24 -3.84 -5.20
N LEU A 5 24.14 -3.05 -4.12
CA LEU A 5 22.99 -3.02 -3.23
C LEU A 5 21.75 -2.45 -3.93
N ASP A 6 21.92 -1.42 -4.77
CA ASP A 6 20.84 -0.84 -5.56
C ASP A 6 20.31 -1.83 -6.61
N LEU A 7 21.19 -2.61 -7.25
CA LEU A 7 20.82 -3.64 -8.23
C LEU A 7 20.07 -4.80 -7.56
N LEU A 8 20.59 -5.29 -6.43
CA LEU A 8 19.93 -6.31 -5.61
C LEU A 8 18.56 -5.83 -5.10
N GLY A 9 18.47 -4.59 -4.63
CA GLY A 9 17.22 -3.99 -4.18
C GLY A 9 16.16 -3.95 -5.29
N ARG A 10 16.55 -3.58 -6.51
CA ARG A 10 15.66 -3.57 -7.68
C ARG A 10 15.18 -4.98 -8.08
N LEU A 11 16.06 -5.98 -8.01
CA LEU A 11 15.70 -7.36 -8.32
C LEU A 11 14.72 -7.93 -7.27
N ILE A 12 14.95 -7.64 -5.99
CA ILE A 12 14.05 -8.03 -4.90
C ILE A 12 12.70 -7.32 -5.04
N ALA A 13 12.69 -6.02 -5.35
CA ALA A 13 11.47 -5.26 -5.62
C ALA A 13 10.67 -5.90 -6.76
N ALA A 14 11.32 -6.12 -7.91
CA ALA A 14 10.69 -6.72 -9.08
C ALA A 14 10.10 -8.11 -8.77
N TYR A 15 10.80 -8.93 -8.01
CA TYR A 15 10.30 -10.24 -7.58
C TYR A 15 9.09 -10.12 -6.64
N LEU A 16 9.16 -9.22 -5.66
CA LEU A 16 8.09 -8.98 -4.68
C LEU A 16 6.80 -8.45 -5.30
N GLN A 17 6.90 -7.70 -6.39
CA GLN A 17 5.77 -7.13 -7.10
C GLN A 17 5.05 -8.13 -8.01
N GLN A 18 5.67 -9.26 -8.36
CA GLN A 18 5.03 -10.25 -9.22
C GLN A 18 3.71 -10.75 -8.61
N PRO A 19 2.64 -10.91 -9.43
CA PRO A 19 1.42 -11.54 -8.99
C PRO A 19 1.70 -12.95 -8.46
N SER A 20 1.09 -13.29 -7.33
CA SER A 20 1.05 -14.66 -6.85
C SER A 20 0.09 -15.47 -7.72
N SER A 21 0.45 -16.70 -8.06
CA SER A 21 -0.32 -17.57 -8.97
C SER A 21 -1.64 -18.10 -8.40
N SER A 22 -2.08 -17.60 -7.23
CA SER A 22 -3.16 -18.22 -6.44
C SER A 22 -4.25 -17.23 -6.01
N TYR A 23 -4.36 -16.07 -6.65
CA TYR A 23 -5.40 -15.10 -6.32
C TYR A 23 -6.61 -15.22 -7.25
N GLU A 24 -7.68 -15.83 -6.72
CA GLU A 24 -9.05 -15.76 -7.25
C GLU A 24 -9.86 -14.87 -6.28
N PRO A 25 -10.40 -13.71 -6.70
CA PRO A 25 -11.22 -12.89 -5.82
C PRO A 25 -12.50 -13.65 -5.44
N PHE A 26 -12.63 -13.98 -4.16
CA PHE A 26 -13.79 -14.72 -3.61
C PHE A 26 -15.12 -13.93 -3.69
N THR A 27 -15.05 -12.62 -3.95
CA THR A 27 -16.23 -11.76 -4.08
C THR A 27 -16.05 -10.83 -5.27
N PRO A 28 -17.00 -10.81 -6.24
CA PRO A 28 -16.94 -9.86 -7.33
C PRO A 28 -17.10 -8.45 -6.77
N ALA A 29 -16.13 -7.58 -7.08
CA ALA A 29 -16.26 -6.17 -6.81
C ALA A 29 -17.34 -5.58 -7.72
N ASP A 30 -18.14 -4.63 -7.20
CA ASP A 30 -19.00 -3.76 -8.00
C ASP A 30 -18.30 -2.40 -8.14
N PRO A 31 -17.60 -2.14 -9.27
CA PRO A 31 -16.86 -0.90 -9.45
C PRO A 31 -17.77 0.33 -9.49
N LYS A 32 -19.03 0.17 -9.94
CA LYS A 32 -19.99 1.28 -10.00
C LYS A 32 -20.45 1.66 -8.61
N ALA A 33 -20.77 0.66 -7.77
CA ALA A 33 -21.12 0.91 -6.38
C ALA A 33 -19.94 1.55 -5.61
N LEU A 34 -18.71 1.09 -5.86
CA LEU A 34 -17.50 1.69 -5.26
C LEU A 34 -17.38 3.16 -5.65
N GLN A 35 -17.45 3.47 -6.96
CA GLN A 35 -17.33 4.83 -7.47
C GLN A 35 -18.43 5.76 -6.95
N ALA A 36 -19.66 5.26 -6.81
CA ALA A 36 -20.78 6.04 -6.29
C ALA A 36 -20.68 6.30 -4.77
N CYS A 37 -19.99 5.44 -4.02
CA CYS A 37 -19.94 5.52 -2.55
C CYS A 37 -18.70 6.25 -2.01
N ILE A 38 -17.58 6.18 -2.70
CA ILE A 38 -16.29 6.71 -2.23
C ILE A 38 -16.27 8.25 -2.24
N ARG A 39 -15.61 8.85 -1.26
CA ARG A 39 -15.54 10.30 -1.06
C ARG A 39 -14.10 10.74 -0.77
N PRO A 40 -13.72 12.00 -1.10
CA PRO A 40 -12.42 12.54 -0.71
C PRO A 40 -12.17 12.34 0.79
N GLY A 41 -10.97 11.90 1.15
CA GLY A 41 -10.58 11.54 2.51
C GLY A 41 -10.84 10.08 2.91
N ASP A 42 -11.61 9.33 2.12
CA ASP A 42 -11.78 7.90 2.36
C ASP A 42 -10.48 7.15 2.10
N ILE A 43 -10.19 6.17 2.95
CA ILE A 43 -9.12 5.20 2.74
C ILE A 43 -9.72 3.97 2.06
N LEU A 44 -9.20 3.63 0.88
CA LEU A 44 -9.49 2.39 0.20
C LEU A 44 -8.51 1.32 0.68
N LEU A 45 -9.00 0.29 1.39
CA LEU A 45 -8.24 -0.91 1.69
C LEU A 45 -8.36 -1.89 0.54
N ILE A 46 -7.24 -2.48 0.14
CA ILE A 46 -7.16 -3.39 -1.01
C ILE A 46 -6.52 -4.70 -0.57
N GLU A 47 -7.15 -5.80 -0.96
CA GLU A 47 -6.53 -7.11 -0.92
C GLU A 47 -5.58 -7.29 -2.12
N GLY A 48 -4.30 -6.96 -1.93
CA GLY A 48 -3.30 -7.12 -2.98
C GLY A 48 -2.99 -8.58 -3.28
N ASN A 49 -2.55 -8.84 -4.52
CA ASN A 49 -2.27 -10.17 -5.05
C ASN A 49 -0.78 -10.42 -5.36
N ASN A 50 0.10 -9.45 -5.11
CA ASN A 50 1.55 -9.61 -5.31
C ASN A 50 2.22 -10.40 -4.16
N ARG A 51 3.45 -10.88 -4.36
CA ARG A 51 4.17 -11.67 -3.33
C ARG A 51 4.32 -10.92 -2.01
N ILE A 52 4.60 -9.62 -2.05
CA ILE A 52 4.66 -8.79 -0.83
C ILE A 52 3.32 -8.74 -0.09
N SER A 53 2.19 -8.77 -0.80
CA SER A 53 0.88 -8.86 -0.18
C SER A 53 0.72 -10.13 0.63
N GLY A 54 1.20 -11.28 0.12
CA GLY A 54 1.21 -12.53 0.87
C GLY A 54 1.96 -12.42 2.20
N ILE A 55 3.11 -11.75 2.19
CA ILE A 55 3.92 -11.50 3.39
C ILE A 55 3.19 -10.57 4.36
N ILE A 56 2.65 -9.46 3.88
CA ILE A 56 1.91 -8.50 4.72
C ILE A 56 0.71 -9.21 5.38
N LYS A 57 -0.07 -9.98 4.61
CA LYS A 57 -1.20 -10.78 5.14
C LYS A 57 -0.74 -11.76 6.21
N TYR A 58 0.36 -12.48 5.96
CA TYR A 58 0.95 -13.43 6.89
C TYR A 58 1.43 -12.76 8.19
N LEU A 59 2.11 -11.61 8.12
CA LEU A 59 2.68 -10.94 9.29
C LEU A 59 1.60 -10.23 10.13
N THR A 60 0.68 -9.54 9.48
CA THR A 60 -0.35 -8.74 10.14
C THR A 60 -1.55 -9.56 10.61
N GLN A 61 -1.74 -10.75 10.02
CA GLN A 61 -2.95 -11.56 10.13
C GLN A 61 -4.20 -10.77 9.68
N SER A 62 -4.05 -9.94 8.64
CA SER A 62 -5.10 -9.16 7.98
C SER A 62 -5.24 -9.61 6.53
N THR A 63 -6.44 -9.53 5.95
CA THR A 63 -6.65 -9.71 4.51
C THR A 63 -6.20 -8.48 3.71
N TRP A 64 -6.26 -7.29 4.32
CA TRP A 64 -5.82 -6.04 3.73
C TRP A 64 -4.30 -5.94 3.71
N SER A 65 -3.72 -5.90 2.52
CA SER A 65 -2.27 -5.80 2.32
C SER A 65 -1.83 -4.47 1.72
N HIS A 66 -2.78 -3.66 1.24
CA HIS A 66 -2.51 -2.37 0.65
C HIS A 66 -3.60 -1.35 1.02
N ALA A 67 -3.24 -0.07 0.96
CA ALA A 67 -4.13 1.04 1.26
C ALA A 67 -3.83 2.22 0.32
N ALA A 68 -4.87 2.95 -0.05
CA ALA A 68 -4.77 4.15 -0.87
C ALA A 68 -5.72 5.22 -0.32
N LEU A 69 -5.32 6.48 -0.38
CA LEU A 69 -6.18 7.62 -0.01
C LEU A 69 -6.93 8.10 -1.24
N TYR A 70 -8.25 8.18 -1.17
CA TYR A 70 -9.04 8.82 -2.23
C TYR A 70 -9.02 10.33 -2.04
N VAL A 71 -8.45 11.03 -3.02
CA VAL A 71 -8.33 12.50 -3.02
C VAL A 71 -9.36 13.16 -3.93
N GLY A 72 -10.15 12.36 -4.65
CA GLY A 72 -11.08 12.83 -5.67
C GLY A 72 -10.39 13.24 -6.96
N SER A 73 -11.16 13.69 -7.94
CA SER A 73 -10.65 14.15 -9.24
C SER A 73 -9.99 15.54 -9.18
N THR A 74 -9.30 15.86 -8.08
CA THR A 74 -8.62 17.15 -7.87
C THR A 74 -7.37 17.29 -8.73
N VAL A 75 -6.87 16.19 -9.30
CA VAL A 75 -5.68 16.17 -10.15
C VAL A 75 -6.10 15.87 -11.60
N PRO A 76 -5.62 16.62 -12.61
CA PRO A 76 -5.89 16.33 -14.01
C PRO A 76 -5.45 14.91 -14.41
N GLY A 77 -6.29 14.18 -15.15
CA GLY A 77 -5.92 12.89 -15.77
C GLY A 77 -6.29 11.62 -14.99
N GLU A 78 -7.50 11.54 -14.43
CA GLU A 78 -8.03 10.33 -13.76
C GLU A 78 -7.19 9.86 -12.55
N CYS A 79 -6.51 10.80 -11.91
CA CYS A 79 -5.74 10.57 -10.69
C CYS A 79 -6.66 10.82 -9.49
N GLU A 80 -7.15 9.74 -8.88
CA GLU A 80 -8.16 9.78 -7.82
C GLU A 80 -7.67 9.18 -6.49
N LEU A 81 -6.72 8.25 -6.57
CA LEU A 81 -6.14 7.54 -5.44
C LEU A 81 -4.66 7.85 -5.32
N VAL A 82 -4.24 8.35 -4.16
CA VAL A 82 -2.82 8.49 -3.80
C VAL A 82 -2.39 7.26 -3.02
N GLU A 83 -1.33 6.61 -3.48
CA GLU A 83 -0.80 5.40 -2.89
C GLU A 83 0.72 5.34 -2.94
N SER A 84 1.27 4.45 -2.13
CA SER A 84 2.71 4.22 -2.05
C SER A 84 3.04 2.91 -2.77
N ASN A 85 3.89 2.94 -3.82
CA ASN A 85 4.30 1.78 -4.61
C ASN A 85 5.83 1.61 -4.66
N LEU A 86 6.34 0.44 -4.25
CA LEU A 86 7.78 0.18 -4.09
C LEU A 86 8.69 0.62 -5.25
N ASP A 87 8.24 0.57 -6.49
CA ASP A 87 9.06 0.93 -7.65
C ASP A 87 9.06 2.44 -7.93
N TYR A 88 7.91 3.07 -7.73
CA TYR A 88 7.65 4.43 -8.21
C TYR A 88 7.59 5.48 -7.11
N GLY A 89 7.53 5.09 -5.84
CA GLY A 89 7.33 6.03 -4.75
C GLY A 89 5.85 6.27 -4.45
N ILE A 90 5.55 7.47 -3.98
CA ILE A 90 4.18 7.94 -3.84
C ILE A 90 3.68 8.33 -5.23
N THR A 91 2.62 7.67 -5.67
CA THR A 91 2.05 7.82 -7.00
C THR A 91 0.55 8.03 -6.90
N CYS A 92 -0.01 8.60 -7.95
CA CYS A 92 -1.44 8.65 -8.11
C CYS A 92 -1.93 7.69 -9.18
N VAL A 93 -3.07 7.05 -8.92
CA VAL A 93 -3.69 6.07 -9.80
C VAL A 93 -5.19 6.30 -9.91
N SER A 94 -5.80 5.80 -10.98
CA SER A 94 -7.26 5.79 -11.15
C SER A 94 -7.90 4.76 -10.23
N LEU A 95 -9.13 5.04 -9.76
CA LEU A 95 -9.94 4.07 -9.02
C LEU A 95 -10.17 2.78 -9.82
N SER A 96 -10.25 2.88 -11.15
CA SER A 96 -10.45 1.77 -12.07
C SER A 96 -9.36 0.68 -11.97
N LYS A 97 -8.13 1.04 -11.53
CA LYS A 97 -7.04 0.10 -11.27
C LYS A 97 -7.46 -1.04 -10.32
N TYR A 98 -8.32 -0.73 -9.36
CA TYR A 98 -8.76 -1.67 -8.32
C TYR A 98 -10.14 -2.28 -8.57
N SER A 99 -10.71 -2.10 -9.75
CA SER A 99 -12.04 -2.61 -10.14
C SER A 99 -12.21 -4.12 -10.00
N LYS A 100 -11.13 -4.91 -10.07
CA LYS A 100 -11.15 -6.38 -9.94
C LYS A 100 -10.63 -6.90 -8.60
N PHE A 101 -10.33 -6.00 -7.66
CA PHE A 101 -9.76 -6.36 -6.36
C PHE A 101 -10.84 -6.37 -5.29
N HIS A 102 -10.63 -7.19 -4.24
CA HIS A 102 -11.46 -7.07 -3.05
C HIS A 102 -11.08 -5.78 -2.33
N THR A 103 -12.07 -4.90 -2.12
CA THR A 103 -11.87 -3.57 -1.58
C THR A 103 -12.81 -3.27 -0.42
N ARG A 104 -12.39 -2.37 0.46
CA ARG A 104 -13.22 -1.82 1.55
C ARG A 104 -12.95 -0.34 1.72
N ILE A 105 -14.02 0.43 1.83
CA ILE A 105 -13.95 1.85 2.20
C ILE A 105 -13.84 1.98 3.72
N CYS A 106 -12.84 2.75 4.16
CA CYS A 106 -12.68 3.22 5.52
C CYS A 106 -12.85 4.74 5.55
N ARG A 107 -13.95 5.20 6.14
CA ARG A 107 -14.30 6.62 6.21
C ARG A 107 -13.90 7.21 7.57
N PRO A 108 -13.18 8.34 7.61
CA PRO A 108 -12.91 9.04 8.87
C PRO A 108 -14.21 9.53 9.52
N VAL A 109 -14.27 9.48 10.85
CA VAL A 109 -15.40 9.97 11.65
C VAL A 109 -14.88 11.09 12.55
N GLY A 110 -15.59 12.22 12.58
CA GLY A 110 -15.22 13.37 13.41
C GLY A 110 -14.14 14.29 12.82
N LEU A 111 -13.75 14.08 11.56
CA LEU A 111 -12.86 14.98 10.83
C LEU A 111 -13.67 16.10 10.17
N ALA A 112 -13.26 17.36 10.36
CA ALA A 112 -13.90 18.48 9.69
C ALA A 112 -13.64 18.43 8.16
N PRO A 113 -14.56 18.95 7.32
CA PRO A 113 -14.36 18.99 5.88
C PRO A 113 -13.04 19.67 5.46
N GLU A 114 -12.63 20.72 6.18
CA GLU A 114 -11.41 21.47 5.92
C GLU A 114 -10.15 20.65 6.23
N ASP A 115 -10.17 19.90 7.34
CA ASP A 115 -9.08 19.00 7.71
C ASP A 115 -8.95 17.84 6.72
N CYS A 116 -10.10 17.33 6.25
CA CYS A 116 -10.14 16.31 5.20
C CYS A 116 -9.48 16.81 3.91
N GLU A 117 -9.77 18.05 3.51
CA GLU A 117 -9.13 18.67 2.35
C GLU A 117 -7.63 18.87 2.58
N ALA A 118 -7.22 19.28 3.79
CA ALA A 118 -5.82 19.45 4.15
C ALA A 118 -5.04 18.13 4.04
N VAL A 119 -5.61 17.02 4.51
CA VAL A 119 -5.04 15.66 4.37
C VAL A 119 -4.89 15.27 2.90
N CYS A 120 -5.91 15.49 2.09
CA CYS A 120 -5.85 15.22 0.65
C CYS A 120 -4.74 16.03 -0.03
N LYS A 121 -4.65 17.34 0.24
CA LYS A 121 -3.59 18.22 -0.28
C LYS A 121 -2.20 17.75 0.15
N PHE A 122 -2.06 17.36 1.41
CA PHE A 122 -0.81 16.85 1.97
C PHE A 122 -0.33 15.58 1.27
N ALA A 123 -1.25 14.67 0.92
CA ALA A 123 -0.92 13.46 0.17
C ALA A 123 -0.53 13.77 -1.28
N VAL A 124 -1.30 14.64 -1.96
CA VAL A 124 -1.02 15.07 -3.34
C VAL A 124 0.36 15.76 -3.44
N ALA A 125 0.72 16.60 -2.47
CA ALA A 125 2.02 17.27 -2.44
C ALA A 125 3.22 16.33 -2.34
N ARG A 126 3.01 15.05 -1.98
CA ARG A 126 4.06 14.03 -1.85
C ARG A 126 4.22 13.14 -3.06
N ILE A 127 3.36 13.29 -4.08
CA ILE A 127 3.49 12.54 -5.33
C ILE A 127 4.89 12.78 -5.92
N GLY A 128 5.55 11.70 -6.32
CA GLY A 128 6.91 11.71 -6.86
C GLY A 128 8.03 11.53 -5.82
N LEU A 129 7.72 11.55 -4.52
CA LEU A 129 8.69 11.15 -3.49
C LEU A 129 9.02 9.66 -3.64
N LYS A 130 10.30 9.35 -3.86
CA LYS A 130 10.79 7.99 -4.07
C LYS A 130 11.07 7.27 -2.76
N TYR A 131 11.01 5.95 -2.84
CA TYR A 131 11.43 5.05 -1.77
C TYR A 131 12.95 5.08 -1.55
N ASP A 132 13.36 4.95 -0.29
CA ASP A 132 14.73 4.54 0.06
C ASP A 132 14.81 3.00 0.05
N LEU A 133 15.44 2.44 -0.98
CA LEU A 133 15.61 1.00 -1.19
C LEU A 133 16.37 0.30 -0.06
N LYS A 134 17.11 1.03 0.79
CA LYS A 134 17.86 0.45 1.92
C LYS A 134 16.97 -0.36 2.86
N ASN A 135 15.76 0.09 3.03
CA ASN A 135 14.79 -0.50 3.92
C ASN A 135 14.03 -1.70 3.29
N LEU A 136 14.06 -1.83 1.95
CA LEU A 136 13.49 -2.99 1.25
C LEU A 136 14.30 -4.26 1.52
N ILE A 137 15.61 -4.12 1.73
CA ILE A 137 16.50 -5.23 2.10
C ILE A 137 16.10 -5.80 3.47
N ASP A 138 15.73 -4.94 4.44
CA ASP A 138 15.22 -5.40 5.73
C ASP A 138 13.89 -6.16 5.56
N LEU A 139 13.05 -5.74 4.62
CA LEU A 139 11.82 -6.47 4.29
C LEU A 139 12.11 -7.85 3.66
N GLY A 140 13.27 -7.99 3.01
CA GLY A 140 13.79 -9.23 2.46
C GLY A 140 13.88 -10.37 3.48
N ARG A 141 14.05 -10.10 4.77
CA ARG A 141 14.08 -11.14 5.82
C ARG A 141 12.74 -11.86 6.00
N TYR A 142 11.65 -11.28 5.51
CA TYR A 142 10.32 -11.87 5.53
C TYR A 142 9.97 -12.62 4.25
N LEU A 143 10.84 -12.60 3.23
CA LEU A 143 10.71 -13.41 2.01
C LEU A 143 10.82 -14.90 2.30
N VAL A 144 11.52 -15.26 3.36
CA VAL A 144 11.58 -16.64 3.85
C VAL A 144 10.49 -16.78 4.93
N PRO A 145 9.45 -17.60 4.72
CA PRO A 145 8.44 -17.86 5.74
C PRO A 145 9.09 -18.66 6.87
N LEU A 146 9.75 -17.97 7.79
CA LEU A 146 10.23 -18.58 9.01
C LEU A 146 9.01 -19.05 9.82
N PRO A 147 9.05 -20.25 10.43
CA PRO A 147 7.96 -20.81 11.22
C PRO A 147 7.84 -20.05 12.55
N VAL A 148 7.35 -18.81 12.47
CA VAL A 148 7.24 -17.91 13.61
C VAL A 148 5.86 -18.09 14.26
N PRO A 149 5.79 -18.34 15.59
CA PRO A 149 4.54 -18.44 16.31
C PRO A 149 3.68 -17.18 16.13
N LYS A 150 2.36 -17.34 15.95
CA LYS A 150 1.42 -16.23 15.65
C LYS A 150 1.59 -15.02 16.58
N ARG A 151 1.79 -15.25 17.88
CA ARG A 151 1.95 -14.19 18.91
C ARG A 151 3.21 -13.31 18.74
N TRP A 152 4.19 -13.75 17.93
CA TRP A 152 5.47 -13.04 17.69
C TRP A 152 5.48 -12.34 16.33
N ARG A 153 4.61 -12.71 15.39
CA ARG A 153 4.62 -12.21 14.00
C ARG A 153 4.47 -10.69 13.92
N ARG A 154 3.50 -10.11 14.63
CA ARG A 154 3.31 -8.64 14.67
C ARG A 154 4.51 -7.92 15.29
N ARG A 155 5.16 -8.51 16.31
CA ARG A 155 6.32 -7.91 16.97
C ARG A 155 7.56 -7.91 16.09
N MET A 156 7.67 -8.85 15.13
CA MET A 156 8.78 -8.84 14.19
C MET A 156 8.80 -7.59 13.33
N ILE A 157 7.63 -7.04 12.96
CA ILE A 157 7.50 -5.82 12.16
C ILE A 157 8.29 -4.66 12.80
N ALA A 158 8.33 -4.61 14.14
CA ALA A 158 9.07 -3.60 14.90
C ALA A 158 10.55 -3.98 15.17
N LEU A 159 10.91 -5.26 15.03
CA LEU A 159 12.25 -5.76 15.31
C LEU A 159 13.11 -5.63 14.05
N GLY A 160 13.86 -4.53 13.89
CA GLY A 160 14.94 -4.47 12.89
C GLY A 160 15.22 -3.14 12.19
N SER A 161 14.45 -2.08 12.41
CA SER A 161 14.43 -0.99 11.43
C SER A 161 14.83 0.36 12.01
N GLY A 162 15.93 0.92 11.49
CA GLY A 162 15.97 2.36 11.30
C GLY A 162 14.81 2.75 10.38
N ASP A 163 13.93 3.62 10.87
CA ASP A 163 12.78 4.22 10.16
C ASP A 163 12.01 3.26 9.19
N PRO A 164 11.37 2.18 9.68
CA PRO A 164 10.45 1.34 8.89
C PRO A 164 9.20 2.09 8.41
N THR A 165 8.96 3.25 9.02
CA THR A 165 7.83 4.15 8.82
C THR A 165 7.87 4.89 7.49
N ARG A 166 8.94 4.80 6.70
CA ARG A 166 8.99 5.46 5.37
C ARG A 166 8.56 4.55 4.21
N LEU A 167 8.08 3.34 4.49
CA LEU A 167 8.08 2.23 3.53
C LEU A 167 6.73 1.68 3.11
N ILE A 168 5.64 2.03 3.78
CA ILE A 168 4.39 1.30 3.63
C ILE A 168 3.27 2.29 3.34
N CYS A 169 2.32 1.88 2.50
CA CYS A 169 1.09 2.62 2.23
C CYS A 169 0.38 3.08 3.53
N SER A 170 0.41 2.27 4.59
CA SER A 170 -0.12 2.63 5.90
C SER A 170 0.64 3.78 6.59
N ALA A 171 1.90 4.00 6.27
CA ALA A 171 2.72 5.03 6.88
C ALA A 171 2.67 6.38 6.14
N LEU A 172 2.26 6.38 4.87
CA LEU A 172 1.82 7.62 4.21
C LEU A 172 0.53 8.17 4.84
N ILE A 173 -0.31 7.26 5.34
CA ILE A 173 -1.64 7.55 5.89
C ILE A 173 -1.58 7.90 7.39
N ALA A 174 -0.62 7.35 8.13
CA ALA A 174 -0.45 7.53 9.58
C ALA A 174 0.25 8.85 9.92
#